data_AF-A0A1V3PZN4-F1
#
_entry.id   AF-A0A1V3PZN4-F1
#
_cell.length_a   1.000
_cell.length_b   1.000
_cell.length_c   1.000
_cell.angle_alpha   90.00
_cell.angle_beta   90.00
_cell.angle_gamma   90.00
#
_symmetry.space_group_name_H-M   'P 1'
#
loop_
_entity.id
_entity.type
_entity.pdbx_description
1 polymer ?
#
loop_
_entity_poly.entity_id
_entity_poly.type
_entity_poly.pdbx_seq_one_letter_code
_entity_poly.pdbx_strand_id
1 'polypeptide(L)' 'MSDLNPQPLPPGERIRIYVSPDITFDLKKMNKVTANILNKLGCGGCHSGRILEFQAISEFVVNPQTLEPREILGGNF' A
#
# COMPACT_ATOMS: atom_id res chain seq x y z
N MET A 1 -30.79 21.85 -9.02
CA MET A 1 -30.23 20.53 -8.64
C MET A 1 -28.69 20.59 -8.64
N SER A 2 -28.10 21.56 -7.93
CA SER A 2 -26.65 21.77 -7.85
C SER A 2 -26.11 21.68 -6.42
N ASP A 3 -26.98 21.50 -5.42
CA ASP A 3 -26.65 21.56 -4.00
C ASP A 3 -26.41 20.19 -3.36
N LEU A 4 -26.06 19.17 -4.15
CA LEU A 4 -26.01 17.77 -3.69
C LEU A 4 -24.68 17.36 -3.02
N ASN A 5 -23.66 18.23 -2.96
CA ASN A 5 -22.48 17.99 -2.13
C ASN A 5 -21.65 19.28 -1.89
N PRO A 6 -22.14 20.27 -1.14
CA PRO A 6 -21.42 21.51 -0.92
C PRO A 6 -20.44 21.34 0.25
N GLN A 7 -19.46 20.45 0.15
CA GLN A 7 -18.33 20.40 1.10
C GLN A 7 -17.05 19.95 0.40
N PRO A 8 -15.91 20.64 0.56
CA PRO A 8 -14.63 19.99 0.35
C PRO A 8 -14.51 18.89 1.41
N LEU A 9 -14.52 17.62 0.98
CA LEU A 9 -14.28 16.50 1.89
C LEU A 9 -12.98 16.78 2.66
N PRO A 10 -12.95 16.60 3.99
CA PRO A 10 -11.70 16.69 4.72
C PRO A 10 -10.69 15.75 4.05
N PRO A 11 -9.41 16.15 3.90
CA PRO A 11 -8.43 15.32 3.23
C PRO A 11 -8.42 13.95 3.90
N GLY A 12 -8.82 12.92 3.14
CA GLY A 12 -8.91 11.56 3.65
C GLY A 12 -7.58 11.13 4.25
N GLU A 13 -7.63 10.48 5.41
CA GLU A 13 -6.42 9.97 6.06
C GLU A 13 -5.71 9.02 5.09
N ARG A 14 -4.47 9.39 4.73
CA ARG A 14 -3.63 8.60 3.81
C ARG A 14 -2.80 7.62 4.61
N ILE A 15 -2.86 6.36 4.22
CA ILE A 15 -2.14 5.28 4.86
C ILE A 15 -1.19 4.71 3.83
N ARG A 16 0.11 4.92 4.05
CA ARG A 16 1.14 4.34 3.20
C ARG A 16 1.40 2.90 3.61
N ILE A 17 1.41 2.03 2.61
CA ILE A 17 1.52 0.60 2.80
C ILE A 17 2.63 0.12 1.88
N TYR A 18 3.67 -0.43 2.48
CA TYR A 18 4.79 -0.97 1.74
C TYR A 18 4.56 -2.47 1.52
N VAL A 19 4.57 -2.89 0.26
CA VAL A 19 4.31 -4.27 -0.17
C VAL A 19 5.43 -4.76 -1.07
N SER A 20 5.83 -6.01 -0.91
CA SER A 20 6.83 -6.62 -1.79
C SER A 20 6.28 -6.82 -3.20
N PRO A 21 7.14 -6.95 -4.23
CA PRO A 21 6.71 -7.17 -5.61
C PRO A 21 5.86 -8.44 -5.78
N ASP A 22 6.22 -9.54 -5.07
CA ASP A 22 5.50 -10.81 -5.15
C ASP A 22 4.06 -10.74 -4.59
N ILE A 23 3.77 -9.74 -3.75
CA ILE A 23 2.44 -9.41 -3.25
C ILE A 23 1.76 -8.43 -4.21
N THR A 24 2.46 -7.38 -4.62
CA THR A 24 1.93 -6.27 -5.43
C THR A 24 1.30 -6.75 -6.74
N PHE A 25 1.93 -7.73 -7.39
CA PHE A 25 1.50 -8.25 -8.69
C PHE A 25 0.58 -9.49 -8.59
N ASP A 26 0.14 -9.84 -7.39
CA ASP A 26 -0.79 -10.95 -7.15
C ASP A 26 -2.11 -10.43 -6.57
N LEU A 27 -3.18 -10.52 -7.38
CA LEU A 27 -4.52 -10.05 -7.00
C LEU A 27 -5.04 -10.71 -5.71
N LYS A 28 -4.80 -12.01 -5.53
CA LYS A 28 -5.30 -12.75 -4.37
C LYS A 28 -4.57 -12.29 -3.11
N LYS A 29 -3.25 -12.08 -3.20
CA LYS A 29 -2.45 -11.54 -2.09
C LYS A 29 -2.85 -10.10 -1.77
N MET A 30 -3.01 -9.24 -2.78
CA MET A 30 -3.43 -7.85 -2.58
C MET A 30 -4.80 -7.76 -1.90
N ASN A 31 -5.79 -8.56 -2.34
CA ASN A 31 -7.10 -8.60 -1.67
C ASN A 31 -6.99 -8.97 -0.19
N LYS A 32 -6.14 -9.95 0.14
CA LYS A 32 -5.89 -10.35 1.53
C LYS A 32 -5.19 -9.26 2.33
N VAL A 33 -4.20 -8.58 1.75
CA VAL A 33 -3.51 -7.45 2.38
C VAL A 33 -4.48 -6.31 2.67
N THR A 34 -5.29 -5.91 1.69
CA THR A 34 -6.31 -4.87 1.85
C THR A 34 -7.28 -5.21 2.97
N ALA A 35 -7.85 -6.43 2.99
CA ALA A 35 -8.77 -6.85 4.05
C ALA A 35 -8.10 -6.84 5.45
N ASN A 36 -6.85 -7.29 5.56
CA ASN A 36 -6.10 -7.27 6.82
C ASN A 36 -5.84 -5.85 7.33
N ILE A 37 -5.53 -4.92 6.43
CA ILE A 37 -5.31 -3.51 6.77
C ILE A 37 -6.62 -2.87 7.21
N LEU A 38 -7.70 -3.08 6.46
CA LEU A 38 -9.03 -2.57 6.82
C LEU A 38 -9.53 -3.14 8.16
N ASN A 39 -9.23 -4.41 8.47
CA ASN A 39 -9.49 -4.99 9.79
C ASN A 39 -8.72 -4.26 10.90
N LYS A 40 -7.44 -3.93 10.68
CA LYS A 40 -6.65 -3.13 11.64
C LYS A 40 -7.22 -1.72 11.83
N LEU A 41 -7.86 -1.17 10.80
CA LEU A 41 -8.47 0.16 10.82
C LEU A 41 -9.91 0.15 11.35
N GLY A 42 -10.50 -1.03 11.57
CA GLY A 42 -11.76 -1.22 12.30
C GLY A 42 -12.76 -2.18 11.64
N CYS A 43 -12.79 -2.30 10.31
CA CYS A 43 -13.74 -3.15 9.60
C CYS A 43 -13.17 -3.64 8.28
N GLY A 44 -12.84 -4.94 8.18
CA GLY A 44 -12.28 -5.54 6.97
C GLY A 44 -13.18 -5.53 5.74
N GLY A 45 -14.49 -5.35 5.93
CA GLY A 45 -15.48 -5.21 4.86
C GLY A 45 -15.81 -3.76 4.47
N CYS A 46 -15.20 -2.77 5.14
CA CYS A 46 -15.52 -1.35 4.96
C CYS A 46 -14.36 -0.64 4.26
N HIS A 47 -14.65 0.10 3.18
CA HIS A 47 -13.63 0.84 2.41
C HIS A 47 -13.82 2.37 2.46
N SER A 48 -14.84 2.86 3.17
CA SER A 48 -15.21 4.27 3.19
C SER A 48 -14.28 5.12 4.06
N GLY A 49 -13.75 6.21 3.50
CA GLY A 49 -13.10 7.30 4.23
C GLY A 49 -11.56 7.24 4.35
N ARG A 50 -10.89 6.24 3.78
CA ARG A 50 -9.43 6.10 3.83
C ARG A 50 -8.82 6.04 2.43
N ILE A 51 -7.63 6.61 2.28
CA ILE A 51 -6.83 6.49 1.06
C ILE A 51 -5.68 5.52 1.37
N LEU A 52 -5.77 4.30 0.84
CA LEU A 52 -4.70 3.29 0.97
C LEU A 52 -3.70 3.50 -0.18
N GLU A 53 -2.50 3.95 0.16
CA GLU A 53 -1.42 4.24 -0.78
C GLU A 53 -0.40 3.10 -0.76
N PHE A 54 -0.63 2.10 -1.60
CA PHE A 54 0.29 0.97 -1.76
C PHE A 54 1.55 1.39 -2.52
N GLN A 55 2.71 1.06 -1.95
CA GLN A 55 4.03 1.32 -2.50
C GLN A 55 4.75 -0.02 -2.64
N ALA A 56 5.10 -0.37 -3.88
CA ALA A 56 5.97 -1.51 -4.13
C ALA A 56 7.36 -1.19 -3.58
N ILE A 57 7.87 -2.03 -2.68
CA ILE A 57 9.24 -1.89 -2.19
C ILE A 57 10.19 -2.52 -3.22
N SER A 58 11.17 -1.73 -3.65
CA SER A 58 12.34 -2.25 -4.37
C SER A 58 13.57 -1.97 -3.51
N GLU A 59 14.09 -3.01 -2.86
CA GLU A 59 15.32 -2.91 -2.06
C GLU A 59 16.50 -3.37 -2.91
N PHE A 60 17.61 -2.65 -2.85
CA PHE A 60 18.83 -3.00 -3.57
C PHE A 60 20.02 -3.03 -2.63
N VAL A 61 20.85 -4.06 -2.75
CA VAL A 61 22.20 -4.08 -2.17
C VAL A 61 23.19 -3.75 -3.26
N VAL A 62 24.05 -2.76 -3.00
CA VAL A 62 25.11 -2.37 -3.92
C VAL A 62 26.40 -3.08 -3.53
N ASN A 63 27.00 -3.78 -4.48
CA ASN A 63 28.35 -4.33 -4.29
C ASN A 63 29.36 -3.16 -4.23
N PRO A 64 30.14 -3.00 -3.13
CA PRO A 64 31.03 -1.85 -2.99
C PRO A 64 32.27 -1.90 -3.90
N GLN A 65 32.62 -3.07 -4.45
CA GLN A 65 33.75 -3.22 -5.36
C GLN A 65 33.34 -3.03 -6.83
N THR A 66 32.15 -3.50 -7.23
CA THR A 66 31.69 -3.42 -8.63
C THR A 66 30.70 -2.29 -8.88
N LEU A 67 30.14 -1.69 -7.82
CA LEU A 67 29.05 -0.70 -7.85
C LEU A 67 27.75 -1.20 -8.50
N GLU A 68 27.63 -2.51 -8.70
CA GLU A 68 26.45 -3.12 -9.28
C GLU A 68 25.36 -3.34 -8.22
N PRO A 69 24.11 -2.94 -8.50
CA PRO A 69 22.98 -3.21 -7.63
C PRO A 69 22.48 -4.64 -7.81
N ARG A 70 22.04 -5.27 -6.72
CA ARG A 70 21.27 -6.52 -6.71
C ARG A 70 19.97 -6.29 -5.96
N GLU A 71 18.86 -6.65 -6.58
CA GLU A 71 17.55 -6.58 -5.93
C GLU A 71 17.46 -7.58 -4.77
N ILE A 72 16.91 -7.13 -3.64
CA ILE A 72 16.49 -8.00 -2.55
C ILE A 72 14.98 -8.18 -2.68
N LEU A 73 14.55 -9.43 -2.79
CA LEU A 73 13.13 -9.77 -2.73
C LEU A 73 12.69 -9.73 -1.26
N GLY A 74 12.18 -8.57 -0.83
CA GLY A 74 11.41 -8.36 0.40
C GLY A 74 12.14 -8.73 1.70
N GLY A 75 12.60 -7.73 2.43
CA GLY A 75 13.06 -7.90 3.81
C GLY A 75 12.01 -8.63 4.68
N ASN A 76 12.48 -9.64 5.42
CA ASN A 76 11.75 -10.15 6.58
C ASN A 76 11.64 -8.99 7.60
N PHE A 77 10.52 -8.26 7.56
CA PHE A 77 10.17 -7.25 8.57
C PHE A 77 9.66 -7.92 9.85
#